data_AF-A0A8C6GMM2-F1
#
_entry.id   AF-A0A8C6GMM2-F1
#
_cell.length_a   1.000
_cell.length_b   1.000
_cell.length_c   1.000
_cell.angle_alpha   90.00
_cell.angle_beta   90.00
_cell.angle_gamma   90.00
#
_symmetry.space_group_name_H-M   'P 1'
#
loop_
_entity.id
_entity.type
_entity.pdbx_description
1 polymer ?
#
loop_
_entity_poly.entity_id
_entity_poly.type
_entity_poly.pdbx_seq_one_letter_code
_entity_poly.pdbx_strand_id
1 'polypeptide(L)'
;DIVMTQAAPSVPVTPGESVSISCRSSKSLLHSSGKHRLYWFLQRPGQSPQRLIYYMSNLASGVPDRFSGSGSGTDFTLRISRVEAEDVGVYYCMQSLEYPLTVIQP
;
A
#
# COMPACT_ATOMS: atom_id res chain seq x y z
N ASP A 1 13.33 -7.50 -13.35
CA ASP A 1 12.02 -7.40 -12.69
C ASP A 1 12.14 -7.04 -11.22
N ILE A 2 11.29 -6.12 -10.75
CA ILE A 2 11.10 -5.84 -9.33
C ILE A 2 9.96 -6.72 -8.84
N VAL A 3 10.14 -7.42 -7.72
CA VAL A 3 9.15 -8.30 -7.12
C VAL A 3 8.60 -7.61 -5.87
N MET A 4 7.28 -7.56 -5.75
CA MET A 4 6.58 -6.96 -4.62
C MET A 4 5.92 -8.07 -3.79
N THR A 5 6.36 -8.25 -2.56
CA THR A 5 5.87 -9.28 -1.65
C THR A 5 5.11 -8.63 -0.50
N GLN A 6 3.84 -8.97 -0.35
CA GLN A 6 3.06 -8.58 0.84
C GLN A 6 2.93 -9.78 1.77
N ALA A 7 3.15 -9.54 3.06
CA ALA A 7 2.73 -10.51 4.06
C ALA A 7 1.20 -10.52 4.03
N ALA A 8 0.56 -11.68 3.86
CA ALA A 8 -0.89 -11.78 3.83
C ALA A 8 -1.45 -11.65 5.25
N PRO A 9 -2.10 -10.54 5.63
CA PRO A 9 -2.80 -10.48 6.88
C PRO A 9 -4.27 -10.67 6.54
N SER A 10 -4.76 -11.91 6.57
CA SER A 10 -6.19 -12.16 6.82
C SER A 10 -6.47 -11.89 8.30
N VAL A 11 -6.11 -10.71 8.78
CA VAL A 11 -6.21 -10.34 10.18
C VAL A 11 -7.62 -9.79 10.38
N PRO A 12 -8.48 -10.44 11.19
CA PRO A 12 -9.68 -9.79 11.65
C PRO A 12 -9.27 -8.58 12.48
N VAL A 13 -9.71 -7.39 12.08
CA VAL A 13 -9.45 -6.13 12.79
C VAL A 13 -10.77 -5.60 13.32
N THR A 14 -10.80 -5.21 14.57
CA THR A 14 -11.99 -4.62 15.18
C THR A 14 -12.11 -3.16 14.74
N PRO A 15 -13.31 -2.65 14.39
CA PRO A 15 -13.49 -1.23 14.14
C PRO A 15 -12.94 -0.38 15.30
N GLY A 16 -12.21 0.67 14.96
CA GLY A 16 -11.52 1.53 15.93
C GLY A 16 -10.07 1.15 16.23
N GLU A 17 -9.66 -0.09 15.96
CA GLU A 17 -8.27 -0.52 16.12
C GLU A 17 -7.38 0.01 14.99
N SER A 18 -6.06 0.01 15.23
CA SER A 18 -5.07 0.32 14.20
C SER A 18 -4.53 -0.96 13.57
N VAL A 19 -4.32 -0.95 12.25
CA VAL A 19 -3.67 -2.05 11.53
C VAL A 19 -2.51 -1.55 10.69
N SER A 20 -1.50 -2.40 10.53
CA SER A 20 -0.37 -2.18 9.62
C SER A 20 -0.30 -3.30 8.59
N ILE A 21 -0.07 -2.93 7.33
CA ILE A 21 0.07 -3.85 6.20
C ILE A 21 1.47 -3.67 5.63
N SER A 22 2.25 -4.75 5.58
CA SER A 22 3.64 -4.71 5.13
C SER A 22 3.78 -5.12 3.67
N CYS A 23 4.72 -4.46 2.99
CA CYS A 23 5.12 -4.74 1.62
C CYS A 23 6.64 -4.66 1.50
N ARG A 24 7.24 -5.66 0.86
CA ARG A 24 8.68 -5.73 0.60
C ARG A 24 8.92 -5.75 -0.90
N SER A 25 9.88 -4.96 -1.35
CA SER A 25 10.37 -4.96 -2.72
C SER A 25 11.70 -5.73 -2.81
N SER A 26 11.99 -6.35 -3.95
CA SER A 26 13.29 -7.01 -4.17
C SER A 26 14.44 -6.05 -4.46
N LYS A 27 14.14 -4.78 -4.80
CA LYS A 27 15.10 -3.73 -5.11
C LYS A 27 14.62 -2.39 -4.57
N SER A 28 15.55 -1.45 -4.38
CA SER A 28 15.20 -0.07 -4.03
C SER A 28 14.23 0.53 -5.04
N LEU A 29 13.17 1.18 -4.53
CA LEU A 29 12.18 1.90 -5.35
C LEU A 29 12.49 3.40 -5.48
N LEU A 30 13.64 3.84 -4.97
CA LEU A 30 14.06 5.24 -5.05
C LEU A 30 14.44 5.60 -6.49
N HIS A 31 13.63 6.46 -7.12
CA HIS A 31 13.90 6.98 -8.45
C HIS A 31 14.94 8.11 -8.40
N SER A 32 15.62 8.38 -9.51
CA SER A 32 16.63 9.45 -9.66
C SER A 32 16.11 10.85 -9.30
N SER A 33 14.79 11.05 -9.33
CA SER A 33 14.13 12.28 -8.87
C SER A 33 14.01 12.41 -7.34
N GLY A 34 14.57 11.48 -6.57
CA GLY A 34 14.45 11.44 -5.10
C GLY A 34 13.09 10.97 -4.59
N LYS A 35 12.22 10.43 -5.45
CA LYS A 35 10.88 9.95 -5.07
C LYS A 35 10.83 8.43 -5.12
N HIS A 36 10.30 7.82 -4.08
CA HIS A 36 10.01 6.38 -4.08
C HIS A 36 8.83 6.09 -5.00
N ARG A 37 8.96 5.18 -5.97
CA ARG A 37 7.87 4.81 -6.89
C ARG A 37 6.96 3.74 -6.31
N LEU A 38 6.51 3.93 -5.06
CA LEU A 38 5.57 3.04 -4.36
C LEU A 38 4.17 3.63 -4.32
N TYR A 39 3.17 2.78 -4.52
CA TYR A 39 1.75 3.10 -4.45
C TYR A 39 1.02 2.07 -3.59
N TRP A 40 -0.02 2.52 -2.89
CA TRP A 40 -0.96 1.67 -2.18
C TRP A 40 -2.36 1.82 -2.76
N PHE A 41 -3.06 0.70 -2.91
CA PHE A 41 -4.42 0.64 -3.41
C PHE A 41 -5.31 -0.15 -2.45
N LEU A 42 -6.59 0.22 -2.40
CA LEU A 42 -7.66 -0.54 -1.78
C LEU A 42 -8.66 -0.96 -2.86
N GLN A 43 -8.95 -2.24 -2.93
CA GLN A 43 -10.02 -2.78 -3.76
C GLN A 43 -11.13 -3.33 -2.86
N ARG A 44 -12.29 -2.67 -2.90
CA ARG A 44 -13.50 -3.16 -2.24
C ARG A 44 -14.22 -4.16 -3.13
N PRO A 45 -15.01 -5.09 -2.56
CA PRO A 45 -15.83 -6.00 -3.36
C PRO A 45 -16.69 -5.25 -4.39
N GLY A 46 -16.61 -5.65 -5.66
CA GLY A 46 -17.37 -5.03 -6.75
C GLY A 46 -16.90 -3.63 -7.19
N GLN A 47 -15.80 -3.11 -6.64
CA GLN A 47 -15.23 -1.80 -7.01
C GLN A 47 -13.88 -1.95 -7.71
N SER A 48 -13.53 -0.97 -8.56
CA SER A 48 -12.19 -0.84 -9.11
C SER A 48 -11.18 -0.45 -8.02
N PRO A 49 -9.90 -0.85 -8.12
CA PRO A 49 -8.87 -0.41 -7.18
C PRO A 49 -8.79 1.12 -7.06
N GLN A 50 -8.86 1.61 -5.82
CA GLN A 50 -8.72 3.03 -5.50
C GLN A 50 -7.34 3.28 -4.91
N ARG A 51 -6.65 4.32 -5.40
CA ARG A 51 -5.33 4.69 -4.90
C ARG A 51 -5.46 5.39 -3.55
N LEU A 52 -4.80 4.85 -2.53
CA LEU A 52 -4.72 5.43 -1.20
C LEU A 52 -3.52 6.36 -1.07
N ILE A 53 -2.34 5.82 -1.39
CA ILE A 53 -1.06 6.50 -1.21
C ILE A 53 -0.25 6.39 -2.48
N TYR A 54 0.48 7.45 -2.80
CA TYR A 54 1.43 7.52 -3.91
C TYR A 54 2.75 8.12 -3.44
N TYR A 55 3.82 7.84 -4.18
CA TYR A 55 5.17 8.26 -3.80
C TYR A 55 5.53 7.93 -2.35
N MET A 56 5.25 6.68 -1.93
CA MET A 56 5.48 6.12 -0.59
C MET A 56 4.63 6.70 0.55
N SER A 57 4.44 8.02 0.63
CA SER A 57 3.78 8.65 1.78
C SER A 57 2.74 9.71 1.43
N ASN A 58 2.60 10.11 0.17
CA ASN A 58 1.62 11.13 -0.21
C ASN A 58 0.21 10.53 -0.28
N LEU A 59 -0.71 11.14 0.46
CA LEU A 59 -2.11 10.76 0.47
C LEU A 59 -2.81 11.21 -0.82
N ALA A 60 -3.60 10.33 -1.44
CA ALA A 60 -4.42 10.70 -2.59
C ALA A 60 -5.60 11.61 -2.16
N SER A 61 -6.11 12.41 -3.09
CA SER A 61 -7.24 13.31 -2.81
C SER A 61 -8.49 12.51 -2.40
N GLY A 62 -9.17 12.98 -1.35
CA GLY A 62 -10.36 12.33 -0.79
C GLY A 62 -10.10 11.14 0.12
N VAL A 63 -8.84 10.73 0.31
CA VAL A 63 -8.49 9.66 1.25
C VAL A 63 -8.39 10.25 2.66
N PRO A 64 -9.01 9.62 3.68
CA PRO A 64 -8.93 10.07 5.07
C PRO A 64 -7.50 10.08 5.64
N ASP A 65 -7.23 11.01 6.56
CA ASP A 65 -5.92 11.16 7.22
C ASP A 65 -5.53 10.00 8.16
N ARG A 66 -6.49 9.12 8.48
CA ARG A 66 -6.23 7.85 9.18
C ARG A 66 -5.31 6.90 8.40
N PHE A 67 -5.14 7.09 7.09
CA PHE A 67 -4.21 6.34 6.26
C PHE A 67 -2.84 7.02 6.23
N SER A 68 -1.78 6.24 6.43
CA SER A 68 -0.40 6.73 6.35
C SER A 68 0.54 5.70 5.76
N GLY A 69 1.50 6.15 4.98
CA GLY A 69 2.48 5.32 4.29
C GLY A 69 3.88 5.63 4.80
N SER A 70 4.65 4.59 5.09
CA SER A 70 6.02 4.69 5.58
C SER A 70 6.89 3.57 5.01
N GLY A 71 8.20 3.68 5.20
CA GLY A 71 9.14 2.67 4.73
C GLY A 71 10.58 3.16 4.68
N SER A 72 11.50 2.23 4.52
CA SER A 72 12.93 2.47 4.36
C SER A 72 13.55 1.36 3.52
N GLY A 73 14.49 1.74 2.63
CA GLY A 73 15.17 0.81 1.73
C GLY A 73 14.17 0.08 0.83
N THR A 74 13.89 -1.19 1.19
CA THR A 74 13.03 -2.11 0.46
C THR A 74 11.74 -2.47 1.19
N ASP A 75 11.57 -2.03 2.43
CA ASP A 75 10.46 -2.40 3.31
C ASP A 75 9.53 -1.21 3.50
N PHE A 76 8.24 -1.44 3.26
CA PHE A 76 7.19 -0.42 3.26
C PHE A 76 5.99 -0.88 4.07
N THR A 77 5.29 0.08 4.67
CA THR A 77 4.14 -0.16 5.53
C THR A 77 3.04 0.83 5.19
N LEU A 78 1.82 0.31 5.03
CA LEU A 78 0.59 1.10 5.11
C LEU A 78 0.01 0.94 6.51
N ARG A 79 -0.28 2.05 7.19
CA ARG A 79 -0.92 2.06 8.50
C ARG A 79 -2.28 2.75 8.41
N ILE A 80 -3.30 2.09 8.97
CA ILE A 80 -4.62 2.65 9.21
C ILE A 80 -4.72 2.86 10.72
N SER A 81 -4.82 4.11 11.17
CA SER A 81 -4.79 4.43 12.60
C SER A 81 -6.09 4.10 13.33
N ARG A 82 -7.21 4.10 12.61
CA ARG A 82 -8.54 3.77 13.12
C ARG A 82 -9.37 3.11 12.02
N VAL A 83 -9.48 1.78 12.06
CA VAL A 83 -10.22 1.02 11.04
C VAL A 83 -11.72 1.30 11.11
N GLU A 84 -12.32 1.52 9.95
CA GLU A 84 -13.76 1.72 9.78
C GLU A 84 -14.36 0.63 8.87
N ALA A 85 -15.69 0.48 8.86
CA ALA A 85 -16.37 -0.53 8.05
C ALA A 85 -16.09 -0.40 6.55
N GLU A 86 -15.84 0.82 6.08
CA GLU A 86 -15.47 1.10 4.68
C GLU A 86 -14.03 0.72 4.32
N ASP A 87 -13.20 0.35 5.30
CA ASP A 87 -11.81 -0.05 5.08
C ASP A 87 -11.69 -1.54 4.75
N VAL A 88 -12.82 -2.27 4.72
CA VAL A 88 -12.86 -3.69 4.33
C VAL A 88 -12.61 -3.84 2.84
N GLY A 89 -11.52 -4.52 2.50
CA GLY A 89 -11.16 -4.83 1.12
C GLY A 89 -9.76 -5.42 1.03
N VAL A 90 -9.31 -5.62 -0.21
CA VAL A 90 -7.97 -6.12 -0.49
C VAL A 90 -7.03 -4.94 -0.72
N TYR A 91 -5.88 -4.97 -0.03
CA TYR A 91 -4.88 -3.92 -0.12
C TYR A 91 -3.69 -4.39 -0.94
N TYR A 92 -3.26 -3.58 -1.91
CA TYR A 92 -2.14 -3.89 -2.78
C TYR A 92 -1.07 -2.80 -2.73
N CYS A 93 0.19 -3.21 -2.66
CA CYS A 93 1.31 -2.35 -2.94
C CYS A 93 1.82 -2.58 -4.37
N MET A 94 2.27 -1.51 -5.02
CA MET A 94 2.68 -1.54 -6.41
C MET A 94 3.90 -0.63 -6.61
N GLN A 95 4.81 -1.05 -7.48
CA GLN A 95 5.93 -0.23 -7.94
C GLN A 95 5.70 0.29 -9.38
N SER A 96 6.20 1.49 -9.70
CA SER A 96 6.18 2.05 -11.07
C SER A 96 7.57 2.42 -11.63
N LEU A 97 8.60 1.76 -11.13
CA LEU A 97 9.99 1.99 -11.51
C LEU A 97 10.43 1.15 -12.71
N GLU A 98 10.03 -0.12 -12.78
CA GLU A 98 10.44 -1.08 -13.82
C GLU A 98 9.21 -1.82 -14.36
N TYR A 99 9.14 -2.06 -15.67
CA TYR A 99 8.09 -2.90 -16.28
C TYR A 99 8.51 -4.38 -16.29
N PRO A 100 7.58 -5.34 -16.14
CA PRO A 100 6.14 -5.14 -15.92
C PRO A 100 5.84 -4.62 -14.50
N LEU A 101 4.75 -3.87 -14.39
CA LEU A 101 4.28 -3.38 -13.09
C LEU A 101 3.81 -4.58 -12.26
N THR A 102 4.44 -4.79 -11.11
CA THR A 102 4.22 -5.98 -10.31
C THR A 102 3.02 -5.78 -9.38
N VAL A 103 1.95 -6.53 -9.63
CA VAL A 103 0.85 -6.76 -8.69
C VAL A 103 0.86 -8.26 -8.40
N ILE A 104 1.47 -8.67 -7.30
CA ILE A 104 1.42 -10.07 -6.87
C ILE A 104 0.14 -10.22 -6.06
N GLN A 105 -0.86 -10.89 -6.63
CA GLN A 105 -2.04 -11.35 -5.90
C GLN A 105 -1.73 -12.74 -5.31
N PRO A 106 -2.14 -13.04 -4.06
CA PRO A 106 -2.19 -14.42 -3.57
C PRO A 106 -3.27 -15.23 -4.30
#